data_AF-A0A662XV72-F1
#
_entry.id   AF-A0A662XV72-F1
#
_cell.length_a   1.000
_cell.length_b   1.000
_cell.length_c   1.000
_cell.angle_alpha   90.00
_cell.angle_beta   90.00
_cell.angle_gamma   90.00
#
_symmetry.space_group_name_H-M   'P 1'
#
loop_
_entity.id
_entity.type
_entity.pdbx_description
1 polymer ?
#
loop_
_entity_poly.entity_id
_entity_poly.type
_entity_poly.pdbx_seq_one_letter_code
_entity_poly.pdbx_strand_id
1 'polypeptide(L)'
;MASTTPSDADEPLLPAIEYDSGKSLMARGPLALHEHVASRMEAALGKTLPQMEVRFKDVSISADIVVKDETEIKTELPTLPNELMKSIRGIRASKHVVKKQILRNMSGVFKPGTITLVLGQPGSGKSSLMKLLSGRFPIEKNITVEGDVTYNGAPASETSKR
;
A
#
# COMPACT_ATOMS: atom_id res chain seq x y z
N MET A 1 -57.82 -30.52 24.95
CA MET A 1 -57.83 -30.67 23.47
C MET A 1 -57.88 -29.28 22.87
N ALA A 2 -57.03 -29.04 21.85
CA ALA A 2 -56.78 -27.79 21.10
C ALA A 2 -56.11 -26.67 21.93
N SER A 3 -54.82 -26.33 21.84
CA SER A 3 -53.84 -26.22 20.73
C SER A 3 -54.22 -25.22 19.65
N THR A 4 -53.85 -23.96 19.84
CA THR A 4 -53.62 -22.99 18.76
C THR A 4 -52.41 -22.12 19.10
N THR A 5 -51.25 -22.53 18.61
CA THR A 5 -50.06 -21.67 18.43
C THR A 5 -50.37 -20.65 17.33
N PRO A 6 -50.00 -19.37 17.48
CA PRO A 6 -50.17 -18.39 16.42
C PRO A 6 -49.10 -18.61 15.35
N SER A 7 -49.61 -18.85 14.14
CA SER A 7 -49.00 -18.65 12.81
C SER A 7 -47.67 -17.90 12.80
N ASP A 8 -46.59 -18.63 12.48
CA ASP A 8 -45.34 -18.08 11.98
C ASP A 8 -45.65 -17.18 10.78
N ALA A 9 -45.53 -15.87 10.98
CA ALA A 9 -45.58 -14.89 9.90
C ALA A 9 -44.23 -14.91 9.19
N ASP A 10 -44.27 -15.01 7.86
CA ASP A 10 -43.15 -14.88 6.92
C ASP A 10 -42.14 -13.80 7.33
N GLU A 11 -41.05 -14.22 7.99
CA GLU A 11 -39.82 -13.46 7.99
C GLU A 11 -39.13 -13.79 6.66
N PRO A 12 -38.92 -12.83 5.74
CA PRO A 12 -38.25 -13.13 4.48
C PRO A 12 -36.85 -13.66 4.81
N LEU A 13 -36.63 -14.95 4.49
CA LEU A 13 -35.36 -15.65 4.66
C LEU A 13 -34.24 -14.85 3.98
N LEU A 14 -33.60 -13.98 4.75
CA LEU A 14 -32.46 -13.21 4.27
C LEU A 14 -31.38 -14.21 3.87
N PRO A 15 -30.83 -14.12 2.65
CA PRO A 15 -29.88 -15.10 2.15
C PRO A 15 -28.69 -15.24 3.10
N ALA A 16 -28.30 -16.48 3.38
CA ALA A 16 -27.15 -16.78 4.21
C ALA A 16 -25.89 -16.15 3.59
N ILE A 17 -24.95 -15.74 4.45
CA ILE A 17 -23.64 -15.27 3.97
C ILE A 17 -22.90 -16.50 3.47
N GLU A 18 -22.83 -16.63 2.15
CA GLU A 18 -22.09 -17.70 1.45
C GLU A 18 -20.75 -17.16 0.96
N TYR A 19 -19.75 -18.05 0.89
CA TYR A 19 -18.35 -17.72 0.56
C TYR A 19 -17.98 -18.07 -0.89
N ASP A 20 -18.95 -18.45 -1.70
CA ASP A 20 -18.80 -18.87 -3.10
C ASP A 20 -18.49 -17.69 -4.05
N SER A 21 -18.95 -16.47 -3.72
CA SER A 21 -18.70 -15.29 -4.52
C SER A 21 -18.66 -14.00 -3.68
N GLY A 22 -18.02 -12.95 -4.20
CA GLY A 22 -18.05 -11.63 -3.54
C GLY A 22 -19.46 -11.02 -3.47
N LYS A 23 -20.37 -11.42 -4.37
CA LYS A 23 -21.74 -10.91 -4.42
C LYS A 23 -22.62 -11.53 -3.32
N SER A 24 -22.49 -12.84 -3.09
CA SER A 24 -23.18 -13.55 -2.02
C SER A 24 -22.64 -13.17 -0.64
N LEU A 25 -21.32 -12.98 -0.52
CA LEU A 25 -20.70 -12.47 0.70
C LEU A 25 -21.26 -11.09 1.13
N MET A 26 -21.55 -10.25 0.14
CA MET A 26 -22.09 -8.90 0.32
C MET A 26 -23.62 -8.84 0.26
N ALA A 27 -24.32 -9.97 0.18
CA ALA A 27 -25.78 -10.01 -0.01
C ALA A 27 -26.55 -9.29 1.12
N ARG A 28 -26.00 -9.27 2.34
CA ARG A 28 -26.54 -8.54 3.50
C ARG A 28 -25.84 -7.21 3.78
N GLY A 29 -25.02 -6.76 2.83
CA GLY A 29 -24.20 -5.56 2.93
C GLY A 29 -22.91 -5.74 3.73
N PRO A 30 -22.04 -4.72 3.71
CA PRO A 30 -20.71 -4.77 4.33
C PRO A 30 -20.76 -4.90 5.86
N LEU A 31 -21.82 -4.39 6.50
CA LEU A 31 -21.93 -4.34 7.95
C LEU A 31 -22.24 -5.73 8.53
N ALA A 32 -23.18 -6.45 7.91
CA ALA A 32 -23.48 -7.84 8.25
C ALA A 32 -22.30 -8.77 7.97
N LEU A 33 -21.56 -8.53 6.89
CA LEU A 33 -20.32 -9.25 6.60
C LEU A 33 -19.27 -9.02 7.71
N HIS A 34 -19.06 -7.77 8.10
CA HIS A 34 -18.11 -7.42 9.15
C HIS A 34 -18.47 -8.15 10.46
N GLU A 35 -19.74 -8.13 10.87
CA GLU A 35 -20.22 -8.84 12.07
C GLU A 35 -20.05 -10.36 11.96
N HIS A 36 -20.34 -10.92 10.79
CA HIS A 36 -20.17 -12.35 10.54
C HIS A 36 -18.70 -12.79 10.63
N VAL A 37 -17.79 -12.02 10.04
CA VAL A 37 -16.35 -12.30 10.10
C VAL A 37 -15.82 -12.07 11.51
N ALA A 38 -16.22 -10.97 12.16
CA ALA A 38 -15.81 -10.64 13.52
C ALA A 38 -16.22 -11.74 14.49
N SER A 39 -17.49 -12.14 14.51
CA SER A 39 -17.98 -13.19 15.43
C SER A 39 -17.25 -14.53 15.26
N ARG A 40 -16.99 -14.95 14.01
CA ARG A 40 -16.23 -16.18 13.71
C ARG A 40 -14.77 -16.07 14.14
N MET A 41 -14.12 -14.94 13.89
CA MET A 41 -12.74 -14.71 14.32
C MET A 41 -12.61 -14.62 15.83
N GLU A 42 -13.56 -13.98 16.52
CA GLU A 42 -13.57 -13.88 17.99
C GLU A 42 -13.75 -15.24 18.66
N ALA A 43 -14.67 -16.05 18.14
CA ALA A 43 -14.85 -17.43 18.61
C ALA A 43 -13.59 -18.29 18.42
N ALA A 44 -12.86 -18.10 17.31
CA ALA A 44 -11.62 -18.83 17.04
C ALA A 44 -10.42 -18.32 17.87
N LEU A 45 -10.35 -17.01 18.14
CA LEU A 45 -9.25 -16.38 18.85
C LEU A 45 -9.43 -16.37 20.37
N GLY A 46 -10.66 -16.59 20.87
CA GLY A 46 -11.01 -16.51 22.29
C GLY A 46 -10.90 -15.09 22.88
N LYS A 47 -10.86 -14.07 22.02
CA LYS A 47 -10.72 -12.66 22.36
C LYS A 47 -11.41 -11.80 21.31
N THR A 48 -11.74 -10.56 21.65
CA THR A 48 -12.31 -9.59 20.72
C THR A 48 -11.41 -9.38 19.51
N LEU A 49 -12.00 -9.10 18.34
CA LEU A 49 -11.28 -8.95 17.09
C LEU A 49 -10.20 -7.86 17.24
N PRO A 50 -8.92 -8.17 16.98
CA PRO A 50 -7.86 -7.18 17.12
C PRO A 50 -8.06 -6.04 16.13
N GLN A 51 -8.18 -4.84 16.66
CA GLN A 51 -8.25 -3.61 15.89
C GLN A 51 -6.84 -3.25 15.39
N MET A 52 -6.69 -2.92 14.10
CA MET A 52 -5.39 -2.57 13.50
C MET A 52 -5.17 -1.06 13.52
N GLU A 53 -4.22 -0.61 14.32
CA GLU A 53 -3.68 0.75 14.34
C GLU A 53 -2.31 0.74 13.67
N VAL A 54 -2.11 1.63 12.70
CA VAL A 54 -0.81 1.84 12.06
C VAL A 54 -0.30 3.22 12.43
N ARG A 55 0.85 3.31 13.09
CA ARG A 55 1.56 4.57 13.33
C ARG A 55 2.82 4.62 12.51
N PHE A 56 3.13 5.80 12.00
CA PHE A 56 4.37 6.07 11.32
C PHE A 56 4.93 7.40 11.80
N LYS A 57 6.24 7.45 12.02
CA LYS A 57 6.93 8.63 12.54
C LYS A 57 8.17 8.91 11.72
N ASP A 58 8.29 10.16 11.31
CA ASP A 58 9.43 10.75 10.62
C ASP A 58 9.85 9.96 9.37
N VAL A 59 8.86 9.40 8.68
CA VAL A 59 9.07 8.51 7.56
C VAL A 59 9.55 9.28 6.33
N SER A 60 10.68 8.85 5.78
CA SER A 60 11.24 9.39 4.54
C SER A 60 11.63 8.27 3.58
N ILE A 61 11.36 8.49 2.29
CA ILE A 61 11.75 7.57 1.22
C ILE A 61 12.53 8.36 0.19
N SER A 62 13.74 7.90 -0.13
CA SER A 62 14.59 8.47 -1.18
C SER A 62 15.00 7.39 -2.18
N ALA A 63 15.16 7.78 -3.44
CA ALA A 63 15.65 6.91 -4.50
C ALA A 63 16.82 7.58 -5.23
N ASP A 64 17.90 6.84 -5.43
CA ASP A 64 19.05 7.25 -6.22
C ASP A 64 18.78 6.95 -7.69
N ILE A 65 18.67 8.01 -8.49
CA ILE A 65 18.35 7.94 -9.90
C ILE A 65 19.63 8.20 -10.68
N VAL A 66 20.01 7.23 -11.51
CA VAL A 66 21.06 7.44 -12.51
C VAL A 66 20.51 8.31 -13.62
N VAL A 67 21.01 9.55 -13.70
CA VAL A 67 20.74 10.43 -14.84
C VAL A 67 21.86 10.21 -15.84
N LYS A 68 21.50 9.77 -17.05
CA LYS A 68 22.40 9.82 -18.18
C LYS A 68 22.34 11.25 -18.70
N ASP A 69 23.45 11.96 -18.68
CA ASP A 69 23.53 13.28 -19.29
C ASP A 69 23.23 13.14 -20.79
N GLU A 70 22.04 13.55 -21.21
CA GLU A 70 21.69 13.77 -22.61
C GLU A 70 22.18 15.16 -23.01
N THR A 71 23.50 15.37 -23.01
CA THR A 71 24.07 16.56 -23.63
C THR A 71 23.82 16.49 -25.14
N GLU A 72 22.78 17.22 -25.55
CA GLU A 72 22.61 17.88 -26.85
C GLU A 72 22.51 16.99 -28.10
N ILE A 73 21.28 16.55 -28.40
CA ILE A 73 20.86 16.26 -29.79
C ILE A 73 20.56 17.60 -30.48
N LYS A 74 21.57 18.45 -30.66
CA LYS A 74 21.49 19.64 -31.53
C LYS A 74 22.87 19.95 -32.11
N THR A 75 23.26 19.22 -33.15
CA THR A 75 24.22 19.64 -34.19
C THR A 75 24.16 18.55 -35.25
N GLU A 76 23.35 18.73 -36.29
CA GLU A 76 23.79 19.31 -37.58
C GLU A 76 24.80 18.40 -38.30
N LEU A 77 24.26 17.69 -39.30
CA LEU A 77 24.88 16.97 -40.43
C LEU A 77 25.91 15.85 -40.11
N PRO A 78 25.75 14.65 -40.72
CA PRO A 78 26.60 13.49 -40.46
C PRO A 78 27.94 13.64 -41.20
N THR A 79 29.00 14.09 -40.50
CA THR A 79 30.38 14.02 -40.99
C THR A 79 31.14 12.99 -40.16
N LEU A 80 31.82 12.04 -40.83
CA LEU A 80 32.63 10.94 -40.24
C LEU A 80 33.45 11.27 -38.96
N PRO A 81 34.09 12.44 -38.80
CA PRO A 81 34.75 12.80 -37.54
C PRO A 81 33.83 12.80 -36.31
N ASN A 82 32.52 13.06 -36.47
CA ASN A 82 31.56 13.11 -35.35
C ASN A 82 31.25 11.73 -34.76
N GLU A 83 31.32 10.64 -35.54
CA GLU A 83 31.10 9.27 -35.04
C GLU A 83 32.28 8.76 -34.19
N LEU A 84 33.51 9.16 -34.55
CA LEU A 84 34.70 8.85 -33.75
C LEU A 84 34.69 9.64 -32.44
N MET A 85 34.31 10.92 -32.49
CA MET A 85 34.19 11.77 -31.30
C MET A 85 33.11 11.27 -30.34
N LYS A 86 31.99 10.73 -30.84
CA LYS A 86 30.97 10.03 -30.03
C LYS A 86 31.53 8.79 -29.32
N SER A 87 32.37 8.00 -29.99
CA SER A 87 32.96 6.80 -29.40
C SER A 87 33.93 7.13 -28.25
N ILE A 88 34.76 8.16 -28.42
CA ILE A 88 35.71 8.60 -27.39
C ILE A 88 34.97 9.28 -26.21
N ARG A 89 33.89 10.02 -26.49
CA ARG A 89 33.09 10.72 -25.47
C ARG A 89 32.07 9.83 -24.76
N GLY A 90 31.64 8.72 -25.38
CA GLY A 90 30.81 7.68 -24.77
C GLY A 90 31.51 6.90 -23.66
N ILE A 91 32.85 6.80 -23.73
CA ILE A 91 33.69 6.23 -22.65
C ILE A 91 33.76 7.19 -21.45
N ARG A 92 33.58 8.50 -21.66
CA ARG A 92 33.68 9.56 -20.64
C ARG A 92 32.32 10.08 -20.15
N ALA A 93 31.21 9.41 -20.47
CA ALA A 93 29.90 9.79 -19.95
C ALA A 93 29.86 9.58 -18.43
N SER A 94 30.08 10.66 -17.68
CA SER A 94 29.96 10.67 -16.23
C SER A 94 28.53 10.34 -15.85
N LYS A 95 28.33 9.13 -15.32
CA LYS A 95 27.05 8.65 -14.80
C LYS A 95 26.72 9.44 -13.53
N HIS A 96 25.95 10.52 -13.64
CA HIS A 96 25.53 11.30 -12.47
C HIS A 96 24.38 10.58 -11.75
N VAL A 97 24.51 10.45 -10.42
CA VAL A 97 23.44 9.90 -9.56
C VAL A 97 22.78 11.05 -8.83
N VAL A 98 21.47 11.21 -8.99
CA VAL A 98 20.66 12.23 -8.32
C VAL A 98 19.75 11.56 -7.30
N LYS A 99 19.85 11.96 -6.03
CA LYS A 99 18.97 11.49 -4.96
C LYS A 99 17.63 12.21 -5.04
N LYS A 100 16.55 11.49 -5.33
CA LYS A 100 15.18 12.01 -5.37
C LYS A 100 14.40 11.56 -4.14
N GLN A 101 13.95 12.51 -3.34
CA GLN A 101 13.09 12.22 -2.19
C GLN A 101 11.63 12.08 -2.63
N ILE A 102 11.05 10.90 -2.37
CA ILE A 102 9.67 10.52 -2.70
C ILE A 102 8.73 10.89 -1.55
N LEU A 103 9.08 10.51 -0.30
CA LEU A 103 8.34 10.89 0.91
C LEU A 103 9.26 11.72 1.81
N ARG A 104 8.72 12.81 2.38
CA ARG A 104 9.47 13.78 3.16
C ARG A 104 8.94 13.86 4.58
N ASN A 105 9.65 13.25 5.52
CA ASN A 105 9.43 13.35 6.96
C ASN A 105 7.94 13.30 7.37
N MET A 106 7.26 12.23 6.95
CA MET A 106 5.83 12.05 7.16
C MET A 106 5.57 11.37 8.50
N SER A 107 4.66 11.92 9.29
CA SER A 107 4.21 11.36 10.57
C SER A 107 2.68 11.29 10.61
N GLY A 108 2.12 10.23 11.21
CA GLY A 108 0.68 10.06 11.28
C GLY A 108 0.23 8.74 11.92
N VAL A 109 -1.09 8.62 12.09
CA VAL A 109 -1.75 7.43 12.65
C VAL A 109 -3.00 7.09 11.85
N PHE A 110 -3.14 5.83 11.48
CA PHE A 110 -4.36 5.28 10.90
C PHE A 110 -5.09 4.55 12.01
N LYS A 111 -6.20 5.15 12.46
CA LYS A 111 -6.97 4.64 13.59
C LYS A 111 -7.88 3.50 13.15
N PRO A 112 -8.06 2.47 13.99
CA PRO A 112 -9.03 1.43 13.71
C PRO A 112 -10.46 1.98 13.60
N GLY A 113 -11.30 1.32 12.80
CA GLY A 113 -12.70 1.71 12.62
C GLY A 113 -12.92 3.01 11.84
N THR A 114 -11.89 3.58 11.22
CA THR A 114 -12.00 4.80 10.40
C THR A 114 -11.68 4.53 8.93
N ILE A 115 -12.40 5.21 8.04
CA ILE A 115 -12.05 5.25 6.61
C ILE A 115 -11.11 6.44 6.40
N THR A 116 -9.88 6.17 5.97
CA THR A 116 -8.89 7.21 5.66
C THR A 116 -8.75 7.38 4.16
N LEU A 117 -8.96 8.61 3.67
CA LEU A 117 -8.80 8.97 2.25
C LEU A 117 -7.47 9.68 2.03
N VAL A 118 -6.60 9.13 1.18
CA VAL A 118 -5.29 9.71 0.83
C VAL A 118 -5.35 10.39 -0.53
N LEU A 119 -5.21 11.72 -0.57
CA LEU A 119 -5.31 12.55 -1.78
C LEU A 119 -3.99 13.23 -2.14
N GLY A 120 -3.84 13.61 -3.42
CA GLY A 120 -2.68 14.33 -3.92
C GLY A 120 -2.49 14.15 -5.44
N GLN A 121 -1.68 15.01 -6.06
CA GLN A 121 -1.38 14.97 -7.50
C GLN A 121 -0.71 13.64 -7.94
N PRO A 122 -0.76 13.26 -9.22
CA PRO A 122 0.04 12.16 -9.76
C PRO A 122 1.53 12.33 -9.40
N GLY A 123 2.19 11.26 -8.97
CA GLY A 123 3.60 11.30 -8.54
C GLY A 123 3.86 11.84 -7.13
N SER A 124 2.84 12.20 -6.34
CA SER A 124 3.02 12.72 -4.97
C SER A 124 3.45 11.69 -3.92
N GLY A 125 3.64 10.42 -4.28
CA GLY A 125 4.08 9.37 -3.36
C GLY A 125 2.98 8.63 -2.59
N LYS A 126 1.69 8.82 -2.89
CA LYS A 126 0.57 8.12 -2.20
C LYS A 126 0.72 6.59 -2.21
N SER A 127 0.95 6.00 -3.38
CA SER A 127 1.14 4.56 -3.51
C SER A 127 2.43 4.10 -2.81
N SER A 128 3.45 4.95 -2.77
CA SER A 128 4.70 4.67 -2.02
C SER A 128 4.45 4.64 -0.52
N LEU A 129 3.68 5.60 0.02
CA LEU A 129 3.24 5.60 1.42
C LEU A 129 2.43 4.35 1.74
N MET A 130 1.44 3.99 0.91
CA MET A 130 0.62 2.80 1.13
C MET A 130 1.42 1.49 1.05
N LYS A 131 2.40 1.40 0.13
CA LYS A 131 3.33 0.26 0.06
C LYS A 131 4.19 0.15 1.31
N LEU A 132 4.67 1.27 1.83
CA LEU A 132 5.43 1.31 3.09
C LEU A 132 4.58 0.85 4.27
N LEU A 133 3.40 1.44 4.45
CA LEU A 133 2.50 1.11 5.57
C LEU A 133 1.95 -0.31 5.51
N SER A 134 1.93 -0.94 4.33
CA SER A 134 1.54 -2.35 4.19
C SER A 134 2.70 -3.33 4.35
N GLY A 135 3.93 -2.86 4.59
CA GLY A 135 5.13 -3.70 4.64
C GLY A 135 5.54 -4.29 3.28
N ARG A 136 4.99 -3.76 2.17
CA ARG A 136 5.23 -4.26 0.80
C ARG A 136 6.13 -3.33 -0.01
N PHE A 137 6.95 -2.52 0.65
CA PHE A 137 7.84 -1.60 -0.03
C PHE A 137 9.07 -2.36 -0.55
N PRO A 138 9.37 -2.34 -1.86
CA PRO A 138 10.56 -2.99 -2.38
C PRO A 138 11.80 -2.23 -1.92
N ILE A 139 12.65 -2.89 -1.14
CA ILE A 139 13.94 -2.35 -0.72
C ILE A 139 14.98 -2.78 -1.75
N GLU A 140 15.21 -1.93 -2.74
CA GLU A 140 16.27 -2.11 -3.73
C GLU A 140 17.52 -1.33 -3.32
N LYS A 141 18.69 -1.66 -3.89
CA LYS A 141 19.98 -1.04 -3.50
C LYS A 141 20.03 0.48 -3.69
N ASN A 142 19.18 1.03 -4.54
CA ASN A 142 19.06 2.44 -4.85
C ASN A 142 17.94 3.14 -4.05
N ILE A 143 17.32 2.48 -3.08
CA ILE A 143 16.22 3.03 -2.28
C ILE A 143 16.66 3.09 -0.82
N THR A 144 16.47 4.26 -0.22
CA THR A 144 16.65 4.47 1.24
C THR A 144 15.29 4.73 1.87
N VAL A 145 14.97 3.97 2.91
CA VAL A 145 13.78 4.17 3.75
C VAL A 145 14.25 4.49 5.16
N GLU A 146 13.73 5.58 5.72
CA GLU A 146 14.05 6.08 7.06
C GLU A 146 12.74 6.31 7.84
N GLY A 147 12.84 6.32 9.16
CA GLY A 147 11.71 6.49 10.09
C GLY A 147 11.15 5.17 10.63
N ASP A 148 10.14 5.29 11.48
CA ASP A 148 9.56 4.17 12.22
C ASP A 148 8.12 3.89 11.81
N VAL A 149 7.75 2.61 11.70
CA VAL A 149 6.37 2.16 11.50
C VAL A 149 6.03 1.11 12.55
N THR A 150 4.89 1.27 13.22
CA THR A 150 4.39 0.32 14.22
C THR A 150 2.96 -0.12 13.91
N TYR A 151 2.69 -1.42 14.10
CA TYR A 151 1.38 -2.04 14.01
C TYR A 151 0.93 -2.42 15.42
N ASN A 152 -0.14 -1.83 15.93
CA ASN A 152 -0.64 -2.08 17.30
C ASN A 152 0.44 -1.92 18.38
N GLY A 153 1.37 -0.98 18.18
CA GLY A 153 2.51 -0.73 19.08
C GLY A 153 3.72 -1.64 18.88
N ALA A 154 3.62 -2.70 18.06
CA ALA A 154 4.75 -3.53 17.69
C ALA A 154 5.48 -2.96 16.46
N PRO A 155 6.82 -2.94 16.43
CA PRO A 155 7.57 -2.44 15.28
C PRO A 155 7.36 -3.31 14.03
N ALA A 156 7.32 -2.68 12.86
CA ALA A 156 7.14 -3.36 11.58
C ALA A 156 8.19 -4.46 11.30
N SER A 157 9.42 -4.26 11.79
CA SER A 157 10.52 -5.23 11.68
C SER A 157 10.25 -6.55 12.40
N GLU A 158 9.43 -6.54 13.45
CA GLU A 158 9.06 -7.74 14.20
C GLU A 158 7.93 -8.52 13.48
N THR A 159 7.04 -7.80 12.80
CA THR A 159 5.86 -8.38 12.14
C THR A 159 6.19 -9.00 10.77
N SER A 160 7.24 -8.52 10.09
CA SER A 160 7.66 -8.98 8.75
C SER A 160 8.41 -10.33 8.73
N LYS A 161 8.57 -11.03 9.86
CA LYS A 161 9.39 -12.24 10.00
C LYS A 161 8.66 -13.58 9.75
N ARG A 162 7.49 -13.57 9.10
CA ARG A 162 6.71 -14.80 8.82
C ARG A 162 6.56 -15.06 7.34
#